data_AF-A0A7C1C8D7-F1
#
_entry.id   AF-A0A7C1C8D7-F1
#
_cell.length_a   1.000
_cell.length_b   1.000
_cell.length_c   1.000
_cell.angle_alpha   90.00
_cell.angle_beta   90.00
_cell.angle_gamma   90.00
#
_symmetry.space_group_name_H-M   'P 1'
#
loop_
_entity.id
_entity.type
_entity.pdbx_description
1 polymer ?
#
loop_
_entity_poly.entity_id
_entity_poly.type
_entity_poly.pdbx_seq_one_letter_code
_entity_poly.pdbx_strand_id
1 'polypeptide(L)'
;MATHNEKIIILDFGSQTTQLIARRIREQKVYSEIHPYTLELDRIREMKPSGIILSGGPASVYDEDAPISDVGIFDLGIPVLGICYGAQLMMQQLGGRVEKAEKREFGKAELLIEHTAGIFAGL
;
A
#
# COMPACT_ATOMS: atom_id res chain seq x y z
N MET A 1 -17.13 -0.77 26.68
CA MET A 1 -16.73 -0.13 25.42
C MET A 1 -15.99 -1.17 24.60
N ALA A 2 -16.54 -1.63 23.48
CA ALA A 2 -15.85 -2.57 22.61
C ALA A 2 -14.64 -1.86 22.02
N THR A 3 -13.43 -2.25 22.44
CA THR A 3 -12.17 -1.90 21.78
C THR A 3 -12.27 -2.41 20.35
N HIS A 4 -12.68 -1.54 19.42
CA HIS A 4 -12.57 -1.81 18.00
C HIS A 4 -11.06 -1.93 17.74
N ASN A 5 -10.61 -3.16 17.58
CA ASN A 5 -9.21 -3.47 17.40
C ASN A 5 -8.88 -3.19 15.92
N GLU A 6 -8.74 -1.90 15.59
CA GLU A 6 -8.39 -1.46 14.24
C GLU A 6 -7.10 -2.16 13.81
N LYS A 7 -7.17 -2.88 12.69
CA LYS A 7 -6.08 -3.69 12.16
C LYS A 7 -5.74 -3.24 10.75
N ILE A 8 -4.47 -2.90 10.52
CA ILE A 8 -3.95 -2.63 9.19
C ILE A 8 -3.11 -3.82 8.72
N ILE A 9 -3.39 -4.29 7.51
CA ILE A 9 -2.57 -5.30 6.84
C ILE A 9 -1.64 -4.61 5.87
N ILE A 10 -0.34 -4.94 5.94
CA ILE A 10 0.67 -4.45 5.02
C ILE A 10 1.08 -5.62 4.15
N LEU A 11 0.80 -5.53 2.84
CA LEU A 11 1.30 -6.47 1.83
C LEU A 11 2.69 -6.03 1.41
N ASP A 12 3.68 -6.89 1.67
CA ASP A 12 5.08 -6.61 1.41
C ASP A 12 5.51 -7.07 0.01
N PHE A 13 5.93 -6.12 -0.82
CA PHE A 13 6.49 -6.36 -2.16
C PHE A 13 8.04 -6.29 -2.18
N GLY A 14 8.68 -6.39 -1.00
CA GLY A 14 10.13 -6.41 -0.85
C GLY A 14 10.74 -5.03 -0.59
N SER A 15 9.98 -4.08 -0.05
CA SER A 15 10.52 -2.77 0.32
C SER A 15 11.45 -2.87 1.53
N GLN A 16 12.56 -2.13 1.48
CA GLN A 16 13.41 -1.89 2.66
C GLN A 16 12.66 -1.12 3.77
N THR A 17 11.56 -0.43 3.44
CA THR A 17 10.79 0.40 4.37
C THR A 17 9.53 -0.25 4.93
N THR A 18 9.20 -1.50 4.58
CA THR A 18 7.98 -2.18 5.07
C THR A 18 7.90 -2.20 6.59
N GLN A 19 9.01 -2.51 7.26
CA GLN A 19 9.09 -2.50 8.73
C GLN A 19 8.90 -1.11 9.33
N LEU A 20 9.35 -0.06 8.63
CA LEU A 20 9.15 1.33 9.06
C LEU A 20 7.67 1.72 8.95
N ILE A 21 6.98 1.31 7.88
CA ILE A 21 5.52 1.52 7.73
C ILE A 21 4.79 0.90 8.93
N ALA A 22 5.05 -0.37 9.24
CA ALA A 22 4.44 -1.05 10.39
C ALA A 22 4.74 -0.34 11.72
N ARG A 23 5.98 0.13 11.90
CA ARG A 23 6.36 0.90 13.08
C ARG A 23 5.57 2.21 13.19
N ARG A 24 5.43 2.97 12.09
CA ARG A 24 4.68 4.24 12.08
C ARG A 24 3.21 4.05 12.43
N ILE A 25 2.57 2.98 11.94
CA ILE A 25 1.18 2.65 12.29
C ILE A 25 1.05 2.34 13.79
N ARG A 26 1.98 1.54 14.33
CA ARG A 26 1.99 1.23 15.78
C ARG A 26 2.26 2.46 16.65
N GLU A 27 3.06 3.41 16.18
CA GLU A 27 3.26 4.71 16.86
C GLU A 27 1.95 5.51 16.94
N GLN A 28 1.00 5.30 16.01
CA GLN A 28 -0.37 5.84 16.07
C GLN A 28 -1.33 4.98 16.91
N LYS A 29 -0.83 3.99 17.66
CA LYS A 29 -1.61 3.07 18.51
C LYS A 29 -2.59 2.17 17.76
N VAL A 30 -2.35 1.93 16.47
CA VAL A 30 -3.13 0.99 15.64
C VAL A 30 -2.36 -0.32 15.48
N TYR A 31 -3.06 -1.45 15.52
CA TYR A 31 -2.44 -2.77 15.33
C TYR A 31 -2.12 -3.01 13.85
N SER A 32 -0.96 -3.59 13.55
CA SER A 32 -0.52 -3.84 12.18
C SER A 32 0.16 -5.19 12.02
N GLU A 33 -0.13 -5.90 10.93
CA GLU A 33 0.56 -7.12 10.54
C GLU A 33 1.19 -6.96 9.15
N ILE A 34 2.38 -7.54 8.96
CA ILE A 34 3.06 -7.59 7.66
C ILE A 34 2.88 -9.00 7.11
N HIS A 35 2.44 -9.08 5.86
CA HIS A 35 2.21 -10.32 5.13
C HIS A 35 2.87 -10.26 3.75
N PRO A 36 3.25 -11.40 3.16
CA PRO A 36 3.72 -11.41 1.78
C PRO A 36 2.62 -10.94 0.82
N TYR A 37 2.99 -10.32 -0.30
CA TYR A 37 2.03 -9.88 -1.33
C TYR A 37 1.18 -11.02 -1.91
N THR A 38 1.62 -12.26 -1.77
CA THR A 38 0.93 -13.49 -2.21
C THR A 38 -0.13 -13.98 -1.24
N LEU A 39 -0.39 -13.27 -0.13
CA LEU A 39 -1.42 -13.66 0.83
C LEU A 39 -2.79 -13.75 0.13
N GLU A 40 -3.43 -14.91 0.28
CA GLU A 40 -4.73 -15.18 -0.34
C GLU A 40 -5.82 -14.23 0.15
N LEU A 41 -6.67 -13.80 -0.76
CA LEU A 41 -7.75 -12.85 -0.47
C LEU A 41 -8.71 -13.35 0.62
N ASP A 42 -8.98 -14.65 0.68
CA ASP A 42 -9.83 -15.24 1.72
C ASP A 42 -9.20 -15.13 3.11
N ARG A 43 -7.88 -15.28 3.23
CA ARG A 43 -7.17 -15.03 4.48
C ARG A 43 -7.27 -13.56 4.88
N ILE A 44 -7.12 -12.64 3.93
CA ILE A 44 -7.29 -11.20 4.20
C ILE A 44 -8.71 -10.93 4.72
N ARG A 45 -9.75 -11.55 4.14
CA ARG A 45 -11.15 -11.43 4.61
C ARG A 45 -11.33 -11.96 6.02
N GLU A 46 -10.79 -13.13 6.34
CA GLU A 46 -10.85 -13.74 7.68
C GLU A 46 -10.23 -12.84 8.75
N MET A 47 -9.18 -12.10 8.41
CA MET A 47 -8.48 -11.21 9.32
C MET A 47 -9.24 -9.91 9.64
N LYS A 48 -10.27 -9.58 8.86
CA LYS A 48 -11.15 -8.40 9.00
C LYS A 48 -10.36 -7.09 9.20
N PRO A 49 -9.45 -6.74 8.27
CA PRO A 49 -8.71 -5.50 8.38
C PRO A 49 -9.61 -4.27 8.25
N SER A 50 -9.21 -3.21 8.93
CA SER A 50 -9.79 -1.87 8.79
C SER A 50 -9.21 -1.12 7.58
N GLY A 51 -8.06 -1.56 7.06
CA GLY A 51 -7.43 -1.02 5.86
C GLY A 51 -6.22 -1.84 5.43
N ILE A 52 -5.79 -1.63 4.19
CA ILE A 52 -4.66 -2.35 3.57
C ILE A 52 -3.63 -1.34 3.07
N ILE A 53 -2.34 -1.65 3.25
CA ILE A 53 -1.23 -0.92 2.65
C ILE A 53 -0.48 -1.84 1.69
N LEU A 54 -0.30 -1.38 0.45
CA LEU A 54 0.59 -2.00 -0.52
C LEU A 54 1.96 -1.34 -0.40
N SER A 55 2.96 -2.08 0.07
CA SER A 55 4.30 -1.52 0.28
C SER A 55 5.01 -1.20 -1.04
N GLY A 56 6.16 -0.54 -0.93
CA GLY A 56 7.06 -0.36 -2.06
C GLY A 56 7.76 -1.67 -2.46
N GLY A 57 8.61 -1.60 -3.48
CA GLY A 57 9.40 -2.72 -3.92
C GLY A 57 10.45 -2.28 -4.93
N PRO A 58 11.53 -3.05 -5.13
CA PRO A 58 12.58 -2.72 -6.10
C PRO A 58 12.20 -3.06 -7.55
N ALA A 59 11.14 -3.85 -7.72
CA ALA A 59 10.63 -4.34 -9.00
C ALA A 59 9.97 -3.23 -9.84
N SER A 60 9.84 -3.47 -11.13
CA SER A 60 8.99 -2.69 -12.04
C SER A 60 7.70 -3.45 -12.27
N VAL A 61 6.56 -2.75 -12.26
CA VAL A 61 5.23 -3.36 -12.49
C VAL A 61 5.05 -3.96 -13.89
N TYR A 62 5.96 -3.65 -14.82
CA TYR A 62 5.98 -4.19 -16.18
C TYR A 62 6.92 -5.38 -16.37
N ASP A 63 7.62 -5.81 -15.32
CA ASP A 63 8.49 -6.98 -15.39
C ASP A 63 7.61 -8.24 -15.52
N GLU A 64 8.03 -9.26 -16.27
CA GLU A 64 7.22 -10.47 -16.47
C GLU A 64 6.89 -11.18 -15.15
N ASP A 65 7.85 -11.15 -14.21
CA ASP A 65 7.72 -11.71 -12.87
C ASP A 65 7.38 -10.64 -11.81
N ALA A 66 6.74 -9.54 -12.21
CA ALA A 66 6.39 -8.46 -11.30
C ALA A 66 5.54 -8.98 -10.13
N PRO A 67 5.88 -8.63 -8.87
CA PRO A 67 5.07 -8.97 -7.70
C PRO A 67 3.64 -8.40 -7.78
N ILE A 68 2.63 -9.27 -7.91
CA ILE A 68 1.23 -8.86 -8.07
C ILE A 68 0.40 -9.40 -6.91
N SER A 69 -0.38 -8.54 -6.27
CA SER A 69 -1.40 -8.93 -5.29
C SER A 69 -2.74 -9.24 -5.95
N ASP A 70 -3.61 -9.98 -5.25
CA ASP A 70 -4.97 -10.23 -5.70
C ASP A 70 -5.74 -8.92 -5.93
N VAL A 71 -6.36 -8.74 -7.10
CA VAL A 71 -7.13 -7.52 -7.45
C VAL A 71 -8.40 -7.37 -6.60
N GLY A 72 -8.94 -8.48 -6.10
CA GLY A 72 -10.16 -8.47 -5.28
C GLY A 72 -9.98 -7.78 -3.92
N ILE A 73 -8.75 -7.39 -3.54
CA ILE A 73 -8.52 -6.53 -2.37
C ILE A 73 -9.22 -5.17 -2.49
N PHE A 74 -9.38 -4.65 -3.72
CA PHE A 74 -10.04 -3.36 -3.96
C PHE A 74 -11.56 -3.44 -3.82
N ASP A 75 -12.13 -4.65 -3.91
CA ASP A 75 -13.56 -4.92 -3.78
C ASP A 75 -13.99 -5.20 -2.32
N LEU A 76 -13.06 -5.17 -1.36
CA LEU A 76 -13.34 -5.44 0.05
C LEU A 76 -14.12 -4.33 0.77
N GLY A 77 -14.31 -3.17 0.12
CA GLY A 77 -15.04 -2.03 0.71
C GLY A 77 -14.29 -1.33 1.86
N ILE A 78 -12.97 -1.52 1.95
CA ILE A 78 -12.10 -0.88 2.95
C ILE A 78 -11.02 -0.02 2.25
N PRO A 79 -10.46 0.98 2.94
CA PRO A 79 -9.41 1.82 2.36
C PRO A 79 -8.14 1.03 2.01
N VAL A 80 -7.58 1.31 0.83
CA VAL A 80 -6.30 0.77 0.37
C VAL A 80 -5.34 1.91 0.04
N LEU A 81 -4.14 1.87 0.60
CA LEU A 81 -3.07 2.85 0.34
C LEU A 81 -1.90 2.17 -0.37
N GLY A 82 -1.56 2.65 -1.57
CA GLY A 82 -0.35 2.23 -2.29
C GLY A 82 0.83 3.15 -2.02
N ILE A 83 2.02 2.59 -1.77
CA ILE A 83 3.26 3.35 -1.59
C ILE A 83 4.28 2.93 -2.64
N CYS A 84 4.76 3.90 -3.44
CA CYS A 84 5.74 3.66 -4.51
C CYS A 84 5.28 2.53 -5.46
N TYR A 85 5.94 1.37 -5.46
CA TYR A 85 5.52 0.20 -6.23
C TYR A 85 4.05 -0.17 -6.01
N GLY A 86 3.58 -0.20 -4.76
CA GLY A 86 2.17 -0.49 -4.46
C GLY A 86 1.20 0.53 -5.08
N ALA A 87 1.60 1.79 -5.22
CA ALA A 87 0.80 2.80 -5.92
C ALA A 87 0.79 2.56 -7.45
N GLN A 88 1.93 2.19 -8.02
CA GLN A 88 2.03 1.84 -9.45
C GLN A 88 1.19 0.59 -9.78
N LEU A 89 1.27 -0.44 -8.94
CA LEU A 89 0.49 -1.66 -9.08
C LEU A 89 -1.01 -1.37 -9.01
N MET A 90 -1.44 -0.60 -8.00
CA MET A 90 -2.83 -0.15 -7.86
C MET A 90 -3.30 0.59 -9.12
N MET A 91 -2.49 1.53 -9.65
CA MET A 91 -2.83 2.24 -10.88
C MET A 91 -3.03 1.30 -12.06
N GLN A 92 -2.16 0.30 -12.25
CA GLN A 92 -2.27 -0.66 -13.34
C GLN A 92 -3.50 -1.58 -13.17
N GLN A 93 -3.72 -2.11 -11.97
CA GLN A 93 -4.81 -3.06 -11.69
C GLN A 93 -6.19 -2.42 -11.79
N LEU A 94 -6.30 -1.11 -11.51
CA LEU A 94 -7.54 -0.34 -11.64
C LEU A 94 -7.74 0.28 -13.03
N GLY A 95 -6.98 -0.18 -14.04
CA GLY A 95 -7.15 0.22 -15.45
C GLY A 95 -6.45 1.52 -15.84
N GLY A 96 -5.64 2.09 -14.95
CA GLY A 96 -4.73 3.18 -15.25
C GLY A 96 -3.49 2.73 -16.03
N ARG A 97 -2.59 3.68 -16.29
CA ARG A 97 -1.33 3.44 -17.00
C ARG A 97 -0.16 3.94 -16.17
N VAL A 98 0.93 3.19 -16.18
CA VAL A 98 2.21 3.57 -15.57
C VAL A 98 3.21 3.72 -16.70
N GLU A 99 4.04 4.76 -16.68
CA GLU A 99 5.04 4.94 -17.72
C GLU A 99 6.44 4.65 -17.17
N LYS A 100 7.29 4.06 -18.01
CA LYS A 100 8.69 3.84 -17.65
C LYS A 100 9.40 5.20 -17.62
N ALA A 101 9.94 5.56 -16.47
CA ALA A 101 10.85 6.70 -16.38
C ALA A 101 12.24 6.32 -16.90
N GLU A 102 12.92 7.23 -17.60
CA GLU A 102 14.29 7.02 -18.08
C GLU A 102 15.30 6.85 -16.93
N LYS A 103 15.01 7.44 -15.77
CA LYS A 103 15.84 7.34 -14.56
C LYS A 103 14.95 7.11 -13.34
N ARG A 104 15.45 6.30 -12.41
CA ARG A 104 14.85 6.16 -11.08
C ARG A 104 15.26 7.37 -10.23
N GLU A 105 14.29 8.07 -9.67
CA GLU A 105 14.54 9.21 -8.78
C GLU A 105 14.45 8.76 -7.33
N PHE A 106 15.53 9.01 -6.58
CA PHE A 106 15.56 8.82 -5.13
C PHE A 106 16.15 10.08 -4.52
N GLY A 107 15.39 10.76 -3.67
CA GLY A 107 15.85 12.01 -3.08
C GLY A 107 14.72 12.82 -2.48
N LYS A 108 15.09 13.96 -1.89
CA LYS A 108 14.12 14.95 -1.46
C LYS A 108 13.60 15.68 -2.70
N ALA A 109 12.30 15.86 -2.76
CA ALA A 109 11.62 16.69 -3.74
C ALA A 109 10.61 17.58 -3.00
N GLU A 110 10.37 18.77 -3.53
CA GLU A 110 9.27 19.62 -3.08
C GLU A 110 8.02 19.28 -3.89
N LEU A 111 6.90 19.10 -3.20
CA LEU A 111 5.61 18.81 -3.82
C LEU A 111 4.74 20.05 -3.78
N LEU A 112 4.21 20.45 -4.93
CA LEU A 112 3.11 21.42 -5.00
C LEU A 112 1.79 20.67 -4.84
N ILE A 113 1.09 20.89 -3.74
CA ILE A 113 -0.22 20.28 -3.48
C ILE A 113 -1.30 21.21 -4.02
N GLU A 114 -1.89 20.85 -5.16
CA GLU A 114 -2.98 21.64 -5.77
C GLU A 114 -4.32 21.51 -5.03
N HIS A 115 -4.52 20.38 -4.33
CA HIS A 115 -5.76 20.07 -3.62
C HIS A 115 -5.48 19.50 -2.21
N THR A 116 -5.80 20.28 -1.17
CA THR A 116 -5.62 19.92 0.25
C THR A 116 -6.83 19.21 0.82
N ALA A 117 -7.17 18.04 0.26
CA ALA A 117 -8.29 17.21 0.69
C ALA A 117 -7.87 15.75 0.87
N GLY A 118 -8.72 14.96 1.54
CA GLY A 118 -8.47 13.53 1.76
C GLY A 118 -7.17 13.27 2.52
N ILE A 119 -6.26 12.50 1.92
CA ILE A 119 -4.97 12.13 2.54
C ILE A 119 -4.03 13.33 2.78
N PHE A 120 -4.26 14.45 2.10
CA PHE A 120 -3.46 15.68 2.24
C PHE A 120 -4.18 16.78 3.03
N ALA A 121 -5.32 16.47 3.66
CA ALA A 121 -6.01 17.42 4.51
C ALA A 121 -5.16 17.76 5.75
N GLY A 122 -4.97 19.05 6.03
CA GLY A 122 -4.24 19.55 7.20
C GLY A 122 -2.71 19.59 7.06
N LEU A 123 -2.19 19.34 5.86
CA LEU A 123 -0.82 19.68 5.46
C LEU A 123 -0.70 21.15 5.02
#